data_AF-A0A498FNJ4-F1
#
_entry.id   AF-A0A498FNJ4-F1
#
_cell.length_a   1.000
_cell.length_b   1.000
_cell.length_c   1.000
_cell.angle_alpha   90.00
_cell.angle_beta   90.00
_cell.angle_gamma   90.00
#
_symmetry.space_group_name_H-M   'P 1'
#
loop_
_entity.id
_entity.type
_entity.pdbx_description
1 polymer ?
#
loop_
_entity_poly.entity_id
_entity_poly.type
_entity_poly.pdbx_seq_one_letter_code
_entity_poly.pdbx_strand_id
1 'polypeptide(L)'
;METGEQPEHTIESPNRPFPLSAKQELREAAETVTYEEPSSPGEPWLAHVDELPDDDVLDRFELSVVREPVEVWESDSDERVAIYPEKVTADGYEMGFSPEEAKEKVREQDRFSPVDVGDT
;
A
#
# COMPACT_ATOMS: atom_id res chain seq x y z
N MET A 1 22.28 10.48 19.23
CA MET A 1 21.65 9.19 18.96
C MET A 1 20.92 9.42 17.67
N GLU A 2 21.50 8.96 16.57
CA GLU A 2 20.83 9.00 15.27
C GLU A 2 19.60 8.10 15.41
N THR A 3 18.42 8.72 15.49
CA THR A 3 17.16 8.01 15.29
C THR A 3 17.26 7.43 13.89
N GLY A 4 17.41 6.12 13.78
CA GLY A 4 17.19 5.44 12.51
C GLY A 4 15.71 5.60 12.21
N GLU A 5 15.36 6.71 11.56
CA GLU A 5 14.06 6.93 10.96
C GLU A 5 13.85 5.77 10.00
N GLN A 6 13.05 4.81 10.45
CA GLN A 6 12.55 3.79 9.55
C GLN A 6 11.78 4.53 8.46
N PRO A 7 11.93 4.14 7.20
CA PRO A 7 11.18 4.79 6.13
C PRO A 7 9.69 4.65 6.44
N GLU A 8 9.00 5.78 6.59
CA GLU A 8 7.59 5.84 7.02
C GLU A 8 6.64 5.40 5.90
N HIS A 9 7.12 5.43 4.66
CA HIS A 9 6.29 5.26 3.49
C HIS A 9 6.92 4.30 2.48
N THR A 10 6.09 3.43 1.92
CA THR A 10 6.49 2.51 0.86
C THR A 10 5.77 2.87 -0.42
N ILE A 11 6.52 3.03 -1.50
CA ILE A 11 6.03 3.34 -2.84
C ILE A 11 6.32 2.13 -3.72
N GLU A 12 5.34 1.67 -4.47
CA GLU A 12 5.47 0.60 -5.43
C GLU A 12 5.45 1.12 -6.87
N SER A 13 6.28 0.50 -7.71
CA SER A 13 6.29 0.67 -9.16
C SER A 13 5.82 -0.64 -9.82
N PRO A 14 4.62 -0.66 -10.42
CA PRO A 14 4.03 -1.88 -10.94
C PRO A 14 4.80 -2.36 -12.18
N ASN A 15 5.28 -3.61 -12.12
CA ASN A 15 5.88 -4.35 -13.24
C ASN A 15 7.14 -3.74 -13.89
N ARG A 16 7.74 -2.69 -13.32
CA ARG A 16 8.96 -2.09 -13.87
C ARG A 16 9.86 -1.48 -12.78
N PRO A 17 11.19 -1.47 -12.99
CA PRO A 17 12.11 -0.73 -12.13
C PRO A 17 11.82 0.77 -12.20
N PHE A 18 12.06 1.46 -11.08
CA PHE A 18 11.94 2.92 -11.00
C PHE A 18 12.84 3.59 -12.06
N PRO A 19 12.28 4.44 -12.95
CA PRO A 19 13.07 5.17 -13.92
C PRO A 19 14.02 6.16 -13.22
N LEU A 20 15.16 6.48 -13.84
CA LEU A 20 16.17 7.36 -13.25
C LEU A 20 15.62 8.73 -12.85
N SER A 21 14.67 9.26 -13.62
CA SER A 21 13.99 10.52 -13.26
C SER A 21 13.15 10.37 -12.01
N ALA A 22 12.34 9.32 -11.86
CA ALA A 22 11.59 9.06 -10.63
C ALA A 22 12.53 8.90 -9.43
N LYS A 23 13.67 8.20 -9.60
CA LYS A 23 14.66 8.04 -8.53
C LYS A 23 15.28 9.37 -8.06
N GLN A 24 15.41 10.35 -8.95
CA GLN A 24 15.89 11.68 -8.59
C GLN A 24 14.80 12.44 -7.83
N GLU A 25 13.57 12.47 -8.36
CA GLU A 25 12.45 13.18 -7.73
C GLU A 25 12.16 12.63 -6.32
N LEU A 26 12.21 11.30 -6.14
CA LEU A 26 12.07 10.67 -4.82
C LEU A 26 13.16 11.10 -3.84
N ARG A 27 14.39 11.29 -4.30
CA ARG A 27 15.52 11.77 -3.48
C ARG A 27 15.50 13.28 -3.25
N GLU A 28 14.76 14.01 -4.06
CA GLU A 28 14.53 15.44 -3.86
C GLU A 28 13.41 15.68 -2.86
N ALA A 29 12.41 14.79 -2.83
CA ALA A 29 11.33 14.79 -1.86
C ALA A 29 11.76 14.25 -0.48
N ALA A 30 12.47 13.12 -0.44
CA ALA A 30 12.84 12.45 0.81
C ALA A 30 14.35 12.51 1.08
N GLU A 31 14.73 12.65 2.35
CA GLU A 31 16.15 12.64 2.75
C GLU A 31 16.75 11.23 2.62
N THR A 32 15.96 10.21 2.94
CA THR A 32 16.31 8.80 2.92
C THR A 32 15.46 8.05 1.90
N VAL A 33 16.11 7.45 0.90
CA VAL A 33 15.43 6.61 -0.09
C VAL A 33 16.16 5.27 -0.26
N THR A 34 15.45 4.18 0.05
CA THR A 34 15.94 2.81 -0.13
C THR A 34 15.11 2.12 -1.20
N TYR A 35 15.76 1.50 -2.18
CA TYR A 35 15.09 0.74 -3.23
C TYR A 35 15.21 -0.74 -2.95
N GLU A 36 14.11 -1.46 -3.07
CA GLU A 36 14.04 -2.91 -2.93
C GLU A 36 13.58 -3.52 -4.26
N GLU A 37 14.33 -4.54 -4.69
CA GLU A 37 14.06 -5.28 -5.91
C GLU A 37 13.03 -6.39 -5.61
N PRO A 38 12.14 -6.72 -6.57
CA PRO A 38 11.18 -7.80 -6.38
C PRO A 38 11.89 -9.12 -6.11
N SER A 39 11.46 -9.83 -5.08
CA SER A 39 12.05 -11.13 -4.70
C SER A 39 11.63 -12.25 -5.66
N SER A 40 10.50 -12.09 -6.33
CA SER A 40 9.87 -13.04 -7.24
C SER A 40 9.36 -12.36 -8.51
N PRO A 41 9.31 -13.08 -9.64
CA PRO A 41 8.74 -12.55 -10.87
C PRO A 41 7.24 -12.24 -10.69
N GLY A 42 6.86 -11.01 -11.05
CA GLY A 42 5.49 -10.50 -10.90
C GLY A 42 5.27 -9.63 -9.67
N GLU A 43 6.25 -9.55 -8.76
CA GLU A 43 6.22 -8.58 -7.66
C GLU A 43 6.60 -7.17 -8.15
N PRO A 44 6.03 -6.12 -7.53
CA PRO A 44 6.39 -4.74 -7.85
C PRO A 44 7.78 -4.40 -7.32
N TRP A 45 8.38 -3.35 -7.88
CA TRP A 45 9.58 -2.74 -7.30
C TRP A 45 9.17 -1.81 -6.17
N LEU A 46 9.86 -1.88 -5.04
CA LEU A 46 9.52 -1.07 -3.87
C LEU A 46 10.58 0.02 -3.64
N ALA A 47 10.12 1.17 -3.17
CA ALA A 47 10.96 2.26 -2.69
C ALA A 47 10.43 2.69 -1.32
N HIS A 48 11.29 2.65 -0.32
CA HIS A 48 11.00 3.09 1.03
C HIS A 48 11.57 4.49 1.23
N VAL A 49 10.72 5.42 1.64
CA VAL A 49 11.02 6.85 1.79
C VAL A 49 10.54 7.35 3.15
N ASP A 50 11.25 8.33 3.73
CA ASP A 50 10.76 9.03 4.93
C ASP A 50 9.66 10.04 4.59
N GLU A 51 9.76 10.72 3.44
CA GLU A 51 8.76 11.69 2.99
C GLU A 51 8.16 11.29 1.63
N LEU A 52 6.84 11.41 1.48
CA LEU A 52 6.18 11.16 0.20
C LEU A 52 6.47 12.29 -0.79
N PRO A 53 6.77 11.98 -2.07
CA PRO A 53 6.82 13.00 -3.09
C PRO A 53 5.42 13.58 -3.36
N ASP A 54 5.38 14.70 -4.09
CA ASP A 54 4.11 15.25 -4.58
C ASP A 54 3.32 14.22 -5.41
N ASP A 55 1.99 14.28 -5.30
CA ASP A 55 1.06 13.41 -6.05
C ASP A 55 1.29 13.47 -7.58
N ASP A 56 1.74 14.61 -8.12
CA ASP A 56 2.09 14.75 -9.54
C ASP A 56 3.26 13.83 -9.93
N VAL A 57 4.24 13.63 -9.06
CA VAL A 57 5.36 12.70 -9.30
C VAL A 57 4.84 11.27 -9.30
N LEU A 58 3.98 10.93 -8.33
CA LEU A 58 3.39 9.59 -8.24
C LEU A 58 2.57 9.26 -9.51
N ASP A 59 1.66 10.14 -9.91
CA ASP A 59 0.83 9.98 -11.11
C ASP A 59 1.68 9.90 -12.38
N ARG A 60 2.61 10.85 -12.56
CA ARG A 60 3.48 10.93 -13.75
C ARG A 60 4.28 9.66 -13.99
N PHE A 61 4.72 9.00 -12.92
CA PHE A 61 5.50 7.77 -13.00
C PHE A 61 4.67 6.51 -12.76
N GLU A 62 3.35 6.63 -12.64
CA GLU A 62 2.40 5.54 -12.35
C GLU A 62 2.81 4.76 -11.08
N LEU A 63 3.29 5.48 -10.06
CA LEU A 63 3.67 4.93 -8.77
C LEU A 63 2.46 4.91 -7.84
N SER A 64 2.43 3.95 -6.92
CA SER A 64 1.38 3.86 -5.90
C SER A 64 2.00 3.80 -4.52
N VAL A 65 1.36 4.44 -3.55
CA VAL A 65 1.78 4.32 -2.15
C VAL A 65 1.15 3.05 -1.58
N VAL A 66 2.00 2.15 -1.08
CA VAL A 66 1.57 1.00 -0.30
C VAL A 66 1.14 1.53 1.05
N ARG A 67 -0.17 1.58 1.26
CA ARG A 67 -0.77 1.83 2.56
C ARG A 67 -1.21 0.51 3.16
N GLU A 68 -1.05 0.37 4.46
CA GLU A 68 -1.64 -0.76 5.17
C GLU A 68 -3.17 -0.58 5.26
N PRO A 69 -3.94 -1.68 5.17
CA PRO A 69 -5.37 -1.61 5.39
C PRO A 69 -5.66 -1.26 6.86
N VAL A 70 -6.65 -0.40 7.09
CA VAL A 70 -7.07 -0.02 8.45
C VAL A 70 -7.88 -1.11 9.14
N GLU A 71 -8.59 -1.92 8.36
CA GLU A 71 -9.35 -3.08 8.83
C GLU A 71 -9.25 -4.19 7.79
N VAL A 72 -8.96 -5.41 8.22
CA VAL A 72 -9.01 -6.61 7.37
C VAL A 72 -10.07 -7.55 7.92
N TRP A 73 -10.86 -8.12 7.04
CA TRP A 73 -11.91 -9.08 7.37
C TRP A 73 -11.73 -10.32 6.52
N GLU A 74 -11.90 -11.48 7.11
CA GLU A 74 -11.79 -12.76 6.43
C GLU A 74 -13.06 -13.56 6.62
N SER A 75 -13.54 -14.19 5.55
CA SER A 75 -14.71 -15.07 5.62
C SER A 75 -14.33 -16.52 5.90
N ASP A 76 -15.31 -17.31 6.33
CA ASP A 76 -15.19 -18.78 6.43
C ASP A 76 -14.81 -19.48 5.09
N SER A 77 -14.94 -18.78 3.96
CA SER A 77 -14.54 -19.26 2.62
C SER A 77 -13.18 -18.72 2.15
N ASP A 78 -12.34 -18.23 3.06
CA ASP A 78 -11.01 -17.65 2.78
C ASP A 78 -11.05 -16.34 1.96
N GLU A 79 -12.24 -15.80 1.67
CA GLU A 79 -12.39 -14.48 1.05
C GLU A 79 -11.89 -13.39 2.00
N ARG A 80 -10.82 -12.68 1.61
CA ARG A 80 -10.19 -11.62 2.40
C ARG A 80 -10.57 -10.24 1.86
N VAL A 81 -11.20 -9.43 2.70
CA VAL A 81 -11.57 -8.04 2.44
C VAL A 81 -10.62 -7.12 3.19
N ALA A 82 -9.87 -6.28 2.46
CA ALA A 82 -8.99 -5.28 3.03
C ALA A 82 -9.59 -3.88 2.82
N ILE A 83 -9.82 -3.18 3.92
CA ILE A 83 -10.42 -1.84 3.94
C ILE A 83 -9.30 -0.84 4.16
N TYR A 84 -9.03 -0.03 3.13
CA TYR A 84 -8.07 1.07 3.17
C TYR A 84 -8.81 2.39 3.45
N PRO A 85 -8.11 3.47 3.85
CA PRO A 85 -8.76 4.76 4.08
C PRO A 85 -9.44 5.34 2.82
N GLU A 86 -8.92 5.00 1.64
CA GLU A 86 -9.34 5.57 0.35
C GLU A 86 -10.05 4.57 -0.58
N LYS A 87 -9.93 3.26 -0.31
CA LYS A 87 -10.47 2.20 -1.16
C LYS A 87 -10.76 0.93 -0.39
N VAL A 88 -11.40 -0.02 -1.04
CA VAL A 88 -11.66 -1.35 -0.49
C VAL A 88 -11.19 -2.37 -1.52
N THR A 89 -10.50 -3.40 -1.08
CA THR A 89 -10.18 -4.54 -1.95
C THR A 89 -10.75 -5.82 -1.35
N ALA A 90 -11.13 -6.77 -2.20
CA ALA A 90 -11.42 -8.14 -1.79
C ALA A 90 -10.65 -9.10 -2.69
N ASP A 91 -9.92 -10.03 -2.07
CA ASP A 91 -9.01 -10.96 -2.76
C ASP A 91 -8.00 -10.24 -3.67
N GLY A 92 -7.57 -9.03 -3.29
CA GLY A 92 -6.67 -8.19 -4.08
C GLY A 92 -7.34 -7.40 -5.22
N TYR A 93 -8.64 -7.58 -5.45
CA TYR A 93 -9.40 -6.80 -6.44
C TYR A 93 -10.05 -5.59 -5.79
N GLU A 94 -9.85 -4.41 -6.38
CA GLU A 94 -10.54 -3.20 -5.93
C GLU A 94 -12.05 -3.34 -6.11
N MET A 95 -12.76 -3.07 -5.03
CA MET A 95 -14.21 -3.06 -4.97
C MET A 95 -14.70 -1.64 -5.13
N GLY A 96 -15.78 -1.44 -5.88
CA GLY A 96 -16.43 -0.14 -6.06
C GLY A 96 -17.20 0.36 -4.83
N PHE A 97 -16.85 -0.11 -3.63
CA PHE A 97 -17.47 0.27 -2.37
C PHE A 97 -16.60 1.29 -1.64
N SER A 98 -17.25 2.25 -0.98
CA SER A 98 -16.56 3.11 -0.02
C SER A 98 -16.17 2.30 1.23
N PRO A 99 -15.10 2.69 1.94
CA PRO A 99 -14.66 1.98 3.14
C PRO A 99 -15.73 1.92 4.23
N GLU A 100 -16.54 2.97 4.39
CA GLU A 100 -17.66 2.98 5.34
C GLU A 100 -18.74 1.95 4.97
N GLU A 101 -19.09 1.86 3.68
CA GLU A 101 -20.09 0.89 3.20
C GLU A 101 -19.56 -0.55 3.34
N ALA A 102 -18.28 -0.78 3.04
CA ALA A 102 -17.66 -2.08 3.21
C ALA A 102 -17.66 -2.52 4.68
N LYS A 103 -17.33 -1.61 5.62
CA LYS A 103 -17.38 -1.88 7.07
C LYS A 103 -18.78 -2.27 7.52
N GLU A 104 -19.82 -1.58 7.04
CA GLU A 104 -21.20 -1.94 7.34
C GLU A 104 -21.52 -3.35 6.81
N LYS A 105 -21.23 -3.61 5.53
CA LYS A 105 -21.49 -4.89 4.87
C LYS A 105 -20.79 -6.09 5.51
N VAL A 106 -19.52 -5.96 5.90
CA VAL A 106 -18.78 -7.07 6.54
C VAL A 106 -19.26 -7.30 7.97
N ARG A 107 -19.68 -6.26 8.69
CA ARG A 107 -20.24 -6.37 10.04
C ARG A 107 -21.64 -6.97 10.07
N GLU A 108 -22.47 -6.68 9.05
CA GLU A 108 -23.81 -7.27 8.93
C GLU A 108 -23.77 -8.75 8.52
N GLN A 109 -22.67 -9.19 7.91
CA GLN A 109 -22.50 -10.55 7.45
C GLN A 109 -21.73 -11.38 8.48
N ASP A 110 -22.45 -12.20 9.25
CA ASP A 110 -21.91 -13.15 10.26
C ASP A 110 -20.79 -14.08 9.74
N ARG A 111 -20.63 -14.20 8.42
CA ARG A 111 -19.57 -15.02 7.81
C ARG A 111 -18.18 -14.39 7.88
N PHE A 112 -18.05 -13.09 8.13
CA PHE A 112 -16.77 -12.38 8.19
C PHE A 112 -16.32 -12.18 9.63
N SER A 113 -15.04 -12.42 9.88
CA SER A 113 -14.37 -12.14 11.15
C SER A 113 -13.26 -11.12 10.95
N PRO A 114 -13.06 -10.18 11.89
CA PRO A 114 -11.96 -9.23 11.80
C PRO A 114 -10.63 -9.97 12.00
N VAL A 115 -9.67 -9.66 11.13
CA VAL A 115 -8.29 -10.12 11.21
C VAL A 115 -7.45 -8.98 11.75
N ASP A 116 -6.60 -9.30 12.73
CA ASP A 116 -5.64 -8.34 13.25
C ASP A 116 -4.67 -7.96 12.12
N VAL A 117 -4.72 -6.69 11.73
CA VAL A 117 -3.72 -6.10 10.84
C VAL A 117 -2.50 -5.87 11.71
N GLY A 118 -1.58 -6.84 11.66
CA GLY A 118 -0.38 -6.82 12.48
C GLY A 118 0.36 -5.50 12.28
N ASP A 119 0.53 -4.75 13.36
CA ASP A 119 1.50 -3.68 13.53
C ASP A 119 2.88 -4.33 13.37
N THR A 120 3.40 -4.41 12.14
CA THR A 120 4.70 -5.03 11.87
C THR A 120 5.68 -4.05 11.25
#